data_AF-A0A7J6US45-F1
#
_entry.id   AF-A0A7J6US45-F1
#
_cell.length_a   1.000
_cell.length_b   1.000
_cell.length_c   1.000
_cell.angle_alpha   90.00
_cell.angle_beta   90.00
_cell.angle_gamma   90.00
#
_symmetry.space_group_name_H-M   'P 1'
#
loop_
_entity.id
_entity.type
_entity.pdbx_description
1 polymer ?
#
loop_
_entity_poly.entity_id
_entity_poly.type
_entity_poly.pdbx_seq_one_letter_code
_entity_poly.pdbx_strand_id
1 'polypeptide(L)'
;NADGKGNIRKEELYHACTTLKIPRQQIRILDHPDLQDGFDNTWSSILIAKILKEEIATWGIDLLITFDSYGISGHRNHRDVRNGI
;
A
#
# COMPACT_ATOMS: atom_id res chain seq x y z
N ASN A 1 6.16 7.96 -6.22
CA ASN A 1 5.37 8.42 -7.38
C ASN A 1 6.31 8.53 -8.58
N ALA A 2 6.93 7.42 -9.01
CA ALA A 2 8.09 7.44 -9.91
C ALA A 2 7.82 8.20 -11.22
N ASP A 3 6.65 7.99 -11.81
CA ASP A 3 6.25 8.63 -13.08
C ASP A 3 5.42 9.92 -12.89
N GLY A 4 5.23 10.39 -11.65
CA GLY A 4 4.40 11.58 -11.38
C GLY A 4 2.89 11.37 -11.53
N LYS A 5 2.42 10.16 -11.86
CA LYS A 5 1.01 9.85 -12.21
C LYS A 5 0.10 9.49 -11.04
N GLY A 6 0.52 9.70 -9.78
CA GLY A 6 -0.22 9.28 -8.59
C GLY A 6 -1.71 9.65 -8.58
N ASN A 7 -2.06 10.89 -8.96
CA ASN A 7 -3.45 11.34 -9.02
C ASN A 7 -4.31 10.57 -10.04
N ILE A 8 -3.74 10.24 -11.20
CA ILE A 8 -4.43 9.46 -12.24
C ILE A 8 -4.62 8.02 -11.75
N ARG A 9 -3.55 7.40 -11.24
CA ARG A 9 -3.56 6.00 -10.78
C ARG A 9 -4.48 5.78 -9.57
N LYS A 10 -4.67 6.82 -8.75
CA LYS A 10 -5.66 6.82 -7.67
C LYS A 10 -7.09 6.62 -8.20
N GLU A 11 -7.48 7.35 -9.25
CA GLU A 11 -8.81 7.18 -9.84
C GLU A 11 -8.93 5.85 -10.60
N GLU A 12 -7.87 5.41 -11.29
CA GLU A 12 -7.81 4.07 -11.89
C GLU A 12 -8.05 2.96 -10.85
N LEU A 13 -7.42 3.06 -9.68
CA LEU A 13 -7.62 2.11 -8.57
C LEU A 13 -9.08 2.10 -8.10
N TYR A 14 -9.70 3.27 -7.92
CA TYR A 14 -11.12 3.33 -7.55
C TYR A 14 -12.03 2.66 -8.58
N HIS A 15 -11.78 2.86 -9.88
CA HIS A 15 -12.54 2.21 -10.94
C HIS A 15 -12.35 0.69 -10.96
N ALA A 16 -11.11 0.20 -10.75
CA ALA A 16 -10.82 -1.22 -10.64
C ALA A 16 -11.55 -1.85 -9.44
N CYS A 17 -11.47 -1.22 -8.26
CA CYS A 17 -12.19 -1.67 -7.06
C CYS A 17 -13.71 -1.66 -7.25
N THR A 18 -14.25 -0.66 -7.94
CA THR A 18 -15.69 -0.60 -8.28
C THR A 18 -16.09 -1.79 -9.15
N THR A 19 -15.27 -2.15 -10.13
CA THR A 19 -15.48 -3.34 -10.99
C THR A 19 -15.49 -4.63 -10.16
N LEU A 20 -14.61 -4.71 -9.16
CA LEU A 20 -14.55 -5.82 -8.20
C LEU A 20 -15.60 -5.75 -7.08
N LYS A 21 -16.54 -4.79 -7.15
CA LYS A 21 -17.61 -4.56 -6.18
C LYS A 21 -17.10 -4.26 -4.76
N ILE A 22 -15.92 -3.66 -4.64
CA ILE A 22 -15.38 -3.18 -3.37
C ILE A 22 -15.94 -1.77 -3.08
N PRO A 23 -16.68 -1.56 -1.97
CA PRO A 23 -17.20 -0.25 -1.60
C PRO A 23 -16.11 0.80 -1.39
N ARG A 24 -16.33 2.02 -1.88
CA ARG A 24 -15.32 3.10 -1.80
C ARG A 24 -14.90 3.43 -0.37
N GLN A 25 -15.80 3.28 0.61
CA GLN A 25 -15.56 3.52 2.03
C GLN A 25 -14.58 2.50 2.64
N GLN A 26 -14.41 1.34 2.01
CA GLN A 26 -13.46 0.30 2.41
C GLN A 26 -12.12 0.41 1.68
N ILE A 27 -11.92 1.47 0.88
CA ILE A 27 -10.67 1.71 0.14
C ILE A 27 -9.90 2.82 0.82
N ARG A 28 -8.74 2.49 1.37
CA ARG A 28 -7.76 3.44 1.88
C ARG A 28 -6.62 3.59 0.89
N ILE A 29 -6.37 4.82 0.43
CA ILE A 29 -5.19 5.18 -0.35
C ILE A 29 -4.26 5.98 0.56
N LEU A 30 -3.08 5.42 0.82
CA LEU A 30 -2.03 6.06 1.61
C LEU A 30 -1.13 6.87 0.68
N ASP A 31 -1.26 8.19 0.73
CA ASP A 31 -0.35 9.12 0.04
C ASP A 31 0.55 9.78 1.08
N HIS A 32 1.78 9.25 1.22
CA HIS A 32 2.73 9.66 2.24
C HIS A 32 4.07 10.04 1.58
N PRO A 33 4.68 11.20 1.93
CA PRO A 33 5.90 11.68 1.28
C PRO A 33 7.09 10.71 1.45
N ASP A 34 7.14 9.95 2.55
CA ASP A 34 8.20 8.96 2.80
C ASP A 34 7.93 7.58 2.18
N LEU A 35 6.76 7.36 1.57
CA LEU A 35 6.37 6.07 0.97
C LEU A 35 6.13 6.21 -0.53
N GLN A 36 7.09 6.85 -1.21
CA GLN A 36 6.98 7.11 -2.65
C GLN A 36 7.39 5.88 -3.47
N ASP A 37 6.56 5.53 -4.44
CA ASP A 37 6.89 4.52 -5.48
C ASP A 37 8.23 4.82 -6.19
N GLY A 38 9.04 3.79 -6.42
CA GLY A 38 10.33 3.84 -7.12
C GLY A 38 11.39 2.89 -6.54
N PHE A 39 12.25 2.31 -7.39
CA PHE A 39 13.31 1.36 -6.99
C PHE A 39 14.38 1.96 -6.06
N ASP A 40 14.60 3.26 -6.16
CA ASP A 40 15.60 3.99 -5.37
C ASP A 40 15.06 4.46 -4.01
N ASN A 41 13.75 4.28 -3.76
CA ASN A 41 13.12 4.64 -2.51
C ASN A 41 13.05 3.44 -1.58
N THR A 42 13.63 3.55 -0.39
CA THR A 42 13.47 2.56 0.66
C THR A 42 12.39 3.03 1.62
N TRP A 43 11.37 2.19 1.83
CA TRP A 43 10.31 2.51 2.77
C TRP A 43 10.67 2.02 4.17
N SER A 44 10.51 2.89 5.18
CA SER A 44 10.79 2.55 6.57
C SER A 44 9.81 1.50 7.08
N SER A 45 10.34 0.33 7.47
CA SER A 45 9.53 -0.74 8.07
C SER A 45 8.84 -0.28 9.37
N ILE A 46 9.50 0.60 10.14
CA ILE A 46 8.94 1.17 11.38
C ILE A 46 7.71 2.04 11.06
N LEU A 47 7.79 2.86 10.01
CA LEU A 47 6.68 3.70 9.57
C LEU A 47 5.51 2.84 9.08
N ILE A 48 5.78 1.83 8.25
CA ILE A 48 4.76 0.90 7.74
C ILE A 48 4.09 0.16 8.90
N ALA A 49 4.86 -0.42 9.82
CA ALA A 49 4.34 -1.14 10.97
C ALA A 49 3.42 -0.27 11.85
N LYS A 50 3.81 1.00 12.05
CA LYS A 50 2.99 1.97 12.78
C LYS A 50 1.64 2.20 12.07
N ILE A 51 1.67 2.49 10.77
CA ILE A 51 0.45 2.75 9.98
C ILE A 51 -0.45 1.51 9.95
N LEU A 52 0.11 0.33 9.70
CA LEU A 52 -0.66 -0.92 9.68
C LEU A 52 -1.29 -1.19 11.05
N LYS A 53 -0.56 -1.00 12.15
CA LYS A 53 -1.11 -1.17 13.50
C LYS A 53 -2.29 -0.24 13.76
N GLU A 54 -2.20 1.02 13.33
CA GLU A 54 -3.29 1.99 13.45
C GLU A 54 -4.52 1.60 12.61
N GLU A 55 -4.33 1.21 11.34
CA GLU A 55 -5.42 0.80 10.45
C GLU A 55 -6.08 -0.51 10.92
N ILE A 56 -5.30 -1.52 11.36
CA ILE A 56 -5.82 -2.78 11.91
C ILE A 56 -6.70 -2.51 13.13
N ALA A 57 -6.23 -1.69 14.06
CA ALA A 57 -6.99 -1.36 15.27
C ALA A 57 -8.25 -0.52 14.96
N THR A 58 -8.15 0.42 14.03
CA THR A 58 -9.26 1.31 13.65
C THR A 58 -10.40 0.56 12.98
N TRP A 59 -10.08 -0.40 12.10
CA TRP A 59 -11.05 -1.11 11.28
C TRP A 59 -11.37 -2.53 11.77
N GLY A 60 -10.71 -3.00 12.84
CA GLY A 60 -10.91 -4.35 13.36
C GLY A 60 -10.53 -5.42 12.34
N ILE A 61 -9.36 -5.30 11.71
CA ILE A 61 -8.92 -6.22 10.66
C ILE A 61 -8.46 -7.55 11.28
N ASP A 62 -9.15 -8.65 10.93
CA ASP A 62 -8.81 -10.01 11.41
C ASP A 62 -7.80 -10.74 10.52
N LEU A 63 -7.72 -10.38 9.23
CA LEU A 63 -6.87 -11.05 8.24
C LEU A 63 -6.11 -10.03 7.39
N LEU A 64 -4.78 -10.16 7.37
CA LEU A 64 -3.89 -9.40 6.51
C LEU A 64 -3.34 -10.28 5.39
N ILE A 65 -3.55 -9.88 4.13
CA ILE A 65 -2.96 -10.51 2.95
C ILE A 65 -2.00 -9.51 2.31
N THR A 66 -0.78 -9.95 2.03
CA THR A 66 0.31 -9.10 1.54
C THR A 66 1.31 -9.91 0.70
N PHE A 67 2.40 -9.27 0.28
CA PHE A 67 3.50 -9.91 -0.43
C PHE A 67 4.30 -10.88 0.47
N ASP A 68 4.98 -11.84 -0.16
CA ASP A 68 6.01 -12.63 0.50
C ASP A 68 7.35 -11.85 0.60
N SER A 69 8.41 -12.52 1.08
CA SER A 69 9.73 -11.90 1.27
C SER A 69 10.44 -11.50 -0.04
N TYR A 70 10.05 -12.09 -1.18
CA TYR A 70 10.60 -11.74 -2.49
C TYR A 70 9.82 -10.57 -3.12
N GLY A 71 8.53 -10.43 -2.80
CA GLY A 71 7.63 -9.56 -3.53
C GLY A 71 7.17 -10.23 -4.83
N ILE A 72 6.44 -9.50 -5.67
CA ILE A 72 5.98 -10.05 -6.97
C ILE A 72 7.16 -10.28 -7.93
N SER A 73 7.96 -9.23 -8.17
CA SER A 73 9.02 -9.22 -9.19
C SER A 73 10.38 -8.81 -8.61
N GLY A 74 10.56 -8.92 -7.30
CA GLY A 74 11.72 -8.36 -6.59
C GLY A 74 11.66 -6.84 -6.38
N HIS A 75 10.55 -6.17 -6.75
CA HIS A 75 10.40 -4.73 -6.58
C HIS A 75 10.52 -4.31 -5.10
N ARG A 76 11.34 -3.28 -4.84
CA ARG A 76 11.70 -2.86 -3.47
C ARG A 76 10.49 -2.55 -2.59
N ASN A 77 9.57 -1.73 -3.08
CA ASN A 77 8.38 -1.31 -2.33
C ASN A 77 7.53 -2.50 -1.86
N HIS A 78 7.44 -3.59 -2.63
CA HIS A 78 6.72 -4.80 -2.22
C HIS A 78 7.43 -5.52 -1.06
N ARG A 79 8.76 -5.60 -1.12
CA ARG A 79 9.58 -6.20 -0.06
C ARG A 79 9.54 -5.37 1.21
N ASP A 80 9.59 -4.04 1.09
CA ASP A 80 9.55 -3.15 2.23
C ASP A 80 8.17 -3.18 2.93
N VAL A 81 7.07 -3.29 2.18
CA VAL A 81 5.74 -3.58 2.76
C VAL A 81 5.76 -4.88 3.57
N ARG A 82 6.36 -5.94 3.03
CA ARG A 82 6.50 -7.20 3.79
C ARG A 82 7.35 -7.03 5.06
N ASN A 83 8.40 -6.21 5.02
CA ASN A 83 9.27 -5.99 6.17
C ASN A 83 8.60 -5.18 7.30
N GLY A 84 7.51 -4.47 7.01
CA GLY A 84 6.72 -3.72 7.99
C GLY A 84 5.62 -4.53 8.69
N ILE A 85 5.53 -5.84 8.41
CA ILE A 85 4.57 -6.79 8.99
C ILE A 85 5.33 -7.70 9.95
#